data_AF-A0A525PS50-F1
#
_entry.id   AF-A0A525PS50-F1
#
_cell.length_a   1.000
_cell.length_b   1.000
_cell.length_c   1.000
_cell.angle_alpha   90.00
_cell.angle_beta   90.00
_cell.angle_gamma   90.00
#
_symmetry.space_group_name_H-M   'P 1'
#
loop_
_entity.id
_entity.type
_entity.pdbx_description
1 polymer ?
#
loop_
_entity_poly.entity_id
_entity_poly.type
_entity_poly.pdbx_seq_one_letter_code
_entity_poly.pdbx_strand_id
1 'polypeptide(L)'
;WIAAAILAFLFAPQVEPLVSELPVVGKFLADSCELSIIGAFAIVFAIALIVVSLFTPLFSSLVQRSVLGGADQGLGFLFGVARGILLVIIAFFVYDTVITGQRFTIVDESRSAQVFSRFTGQIEEQNPEAALGWITSRYEALVGNCGA
;
A
#
# COMPACT_ATOMS: atom_id res chain seq x y z
N TRP A 1 2.31 -1.91 -8.86
CA TRP A 1 1.71 -1.50 -7.57
C TRP A 1 2.01 -0.04 -7.26
N ILE A 2 3.26 0.44 -7.33
CA ILE A 2 3.61 1.86 -7.14
C ILE A 2 2.78 2.77 -8.07
N ALA A 3 2.81 2.52 -9.38
CA ALA A 3 2.03 3.30 -10.33
C ALA A 3 0.51 3.30 -10.01
N ALA A 4 -0.04 2.15 -9.60
CA ALA A 4 -1.43 2.06 -9.17
C ALA A 4 -1.70 2.86 -7.90
N ALA A 5 -0.76 2.90 -6.95
CA ALA A 5 -0.87 3.70 -5.73
C ALA A 5 -0.83 5.20 -6.04
N ILE A 6 0.04 5.62 -6.97
CA ILE A 6 0.09 7.01 -7.45
C ILE A 6 -1.23 7.38 -8.12
N LEU A 7 -1.74 6.53 -9.02
CA LEU A 7 -3.04 6.75 -9.67
C LEU A 7 -4.17 6.84 -8.63
N ALA A 8 -4.20 5.93 -7.66
CA ALA A 8 -5.17 5.99 -6.57
C ALA A 8 -5.08 7.31 -5.79
N PHE A 9 -3.88 7.77 -5.46
CA PHE A 9 -3.69 9.03 -4.73
C PHE A 9 -4.21 10.24 -5.53
N LEU A 10 -3.99 10.25 -6.84
CA LEU A 10 -4.42 11.36 -7.71
C LEU A 10 -5.93 11.37 -7.99
N PHE A 11 -6.54 10.19 -8.11
CA PHE A 11 -7.94 10.05 -8.53
C PHE A 11 -8.91 9.78 -7.37
N ALA A 12 -8.44 9.45 -6.16
CA ALA A 12 -9.32 9.20 -5.01
C ALA A 12 -10.29 10.36 -4.72
N PRO A 13 -9.87 11.65 -4.69
CA PRO A 13 -10.80 12.76 -4.43
C PRO A 13 -11.89 12.92 -5.50
N GLN A 14 -11.59 12.53 -6.75
CA GLN A 14 -12.56 12.63 -7.85
C GLN A 14 -13.59 11.49 -7.83
N VAL A 15 -13.24 10.35 -7.23
CA VAL A 15 -14.06 9.14 -7.18
C VAL A 15 -14.83 9.02 -5.87
N GLU A 16 -14.41 9.71 -4.81
CA GLU A 16 -15.11 9.83 -3.52
C GLU A 16 -16.62 10.03 -3.65
N PRO A 17 -17.15 11.03 -4.39
CA PRO A 17 -18.60 11.25 -4.44
C PRO A 17 -19.35 10.07 -5.08
N LEU A 18 -18.74 9.41 -6.07
CA LEU A 18 -19.34 8.24 -6.72
C LEU A 18 -19.37 7.01 -5.80
N VAL A 19 -18.43 6.92 -4.86
CA VAL A 19 -18.34 5.81 -3.90
C VAL A 19 -19.32 5.98 -2.75
N SER A 20 -19.52 7.22 -2.28
CA SER A 20 -20.50 7.59 -1.26
C SER A 20 -21.94 7.21 -1.65
N GLU A 21 -22.26 7.20 -2.95
CA GLU A 21 -23.59 6.84 -3.46
C GLU A 21 -23.83 5.33 -3.57
N LEU A 22 -22.84 4.48 -3.30
CA LEU A 22 -22.99 3.03 -3.46
C LEU A 22 -23.91 2.44 -2.37
N PRO A 23 -24.95 1.67 -2.74
CA PRO A 23 -25.97 1.20 -1.80
C PRO A 23 -25.48 0.19 -0.74
N VAL A 24 -24.32 -0.44 -0.97
CA VAL A 24 -23.72 -1.44 -0.06
C VAL A 24 -22.60 -0.83 0.79
N VAL A 25 -21.77 0.04 0.21
CA VAL A 25 -20.56 0.59 0.86
C VAL A 25 -20.75 2.03 1.34
N GLY A 26 -21.55 2.83 0.62
CA GLY A 26 -21.86 4.21 0.96
C GLY A 26 -22.50 4.35 2.35
N LYS A 27 -23.32 3.39 2.78
CA LYS A 27 -23.94 3.41 4.12
C LYS A 27 -22.95 3.28 5.28
N PHE A 28 -21.77 2.72 5.05
CA PHE A 28 -20.71 2.57 6.06
C PHE A 28 -19.63 3.64 5.94
N LEU A 29 -19.48 4.26 4.76
CA LEU A 29 -18.42 5.21 4.46
C LEU A 29 -18.91 6.67 4.43
N ALA A 30 -20.21 6.92 4.23
CA ALA A 30 -20.79 8.27 4.12
C ALA A 30 -20.82 9.02 5.46
N ASP A 31 -20.71 8.32 6.59
CA ASP A 31 -20.69 8.94 7.92
C ASP A 31 -19.39 9.70 8.21
N SER A 32 -18.34 9.52 7.40
CA SER A 32 -17.08 10.25 7.55
C SER A 32 -16.40 10.45 6.21
N CYS A 33 -16.22 11.72 5.81
CA CYS A 33 -15.52 12.06 4.57
C CYS A 33 -14.13 11.41 4.50
N GLU A 34 -13.42 11.33 5.62
CA GLU A 34 -12.11 10.65 5.70
C GLU A 34 -12.21 9.16 5.30
N LEU A 35 -13.23 8.46 5.81
CA LEU A 35 -13.47 7.05 5.49
C LEU A 35 -13.89 6.89 4.02
N SER A 36 -14.68 7.81 3.49
CA SER A 36 -15.09 7.81 2.09
C SER A 36 -13.90 7.99 1.13
N ILE A 37 -13.00 8.95 1.40
CA ILE A 37 -11.77 9.15 0.61
C ILE A 37 -10.88 7.90 0.66
N ILE A 38 -10.71 7.29 1.83
CA ILE A 38 -9.92 6.06 1.97
C ILE A 38 -10.58 4.91 1.18
N GLY A 39 -11.91 4.79 1.22
CA GLY A 39 -12.66 3.82 0.43
C GLY A 39 -12.50 4.04 -1.08
N ALA A 40 -12.59 5.29 -1.53
CA ALA A 40 -12.37 5.65 -2.92
C ALA A 40 -10.94 5.36 -3.39
N PHE A 41 -9.95 5.67 -2.55
CA PHE A 41 -8.55 5.29 -2.80
C PHE A 41 -8.42 3.77 -2.99
N ALA A 42 -9.01 2.96 -2.10
CA ALA A 42 -8.92 1.51 -2.20
C ALA A 42 -9.57 0.97 -3.48
N ILE A 43 -10.72 1.52 -3.89
CA ILE A 43 -11.42 1.13 -5.13
C ILE A 43 -10.59 1.49 -6.36
N VAL A 44 -10.11 2.74 -6.46
CA VAL A 44 -9.28 3.18 -7.58
C VAL A 44 -7.97 2.37 -7.63
N PHE A 45 -7.35 2.12 -6.49
CA PHE A 45 -6.15 1.29 -6.40
C PHE A 45 -6.39 -0.12 -6.95
N ALA A 46 -7.49 -0.77 -6.54
CA ALA A 46 -7.85 -2.10 -7.02
C ALA A 46 -8.09 -2.11 -8.55
N ILE A 47 -8.85 -1.15 -9.07
CA ILE A 47 -9.11 -1.02 -10.51
C ILE A 47 -7.80 -0.79 -11.28
N ALA A 48 -6.96 0.13 -10.81
CA ALA A 48 -5.67 0.41 -11.43
C ALA A 48 -4.75 -0.81 -11.41
N LEU A 49 -4.74 -1.59 -10.33
CA LEU A 49 -4.01 -2.85 -10.27
C LEU A 49 -4.50 -3.86 -11.31
N ILE A 50 -5.83 -4.03 -11.44
CA ILE A 50 -6.43 -4.92 -12.44
C ILE A 50 -5.97 -4.48 -13.84
N VAL A 51 -6.16 -3.21 -14.19
CA VAL A 51 -5.76 -2.67 -15.51
C VAL A 51 -4.27 -2.89 -15.77
N VAL A 52 -3.39 -2.49 -14.85
CA VAL A 52 -1.93 -2.65 -15.00
C VAL A 52 -1.52 -4.12 -15.07
N SER A 53 -2.19 -5.01 -14.34
CA SER A 53 -1.92 -6.45 -14.36
C SER A 53 -2.21 -7.08 -15.72
N LEU A 54 -3.16 -6.57 -16.50
CA LEU A 54 -3.45 -7.04 -17.85
C LEU A 54 -2.32 -6.73 -18.83
N PHE A 55 -1.58 -5.63 -18.62
CA PHE A 55 -0.44 -5.27 -19.46
C PHE A 55 0.82 -6.08 -19.12
N THR A 56 0.96 -6.54 -17.88
CA THR A 56 2.15 -7.30 -17.43
C THR A 56 2.46 -8.54 -18.28
N PRO A 57 1.51 -9.45 -18.59
CA PRO A 57 1.79 -10.61 -19.44
C PRO A 57 2.10 -10.21 -20.89
N LEU A 58 1.52 -9.12 -21.38
CA LEU A 58 1.79 -8.60 -22.73
C LEU A 58 3.26 -8.17 -22.85
N PHE A 59 3.78 -7.41 -21.89
CA PHE A 59 5.19 -7.03 -21.85
C PHE A 59 6.13 -8.22 -21.65
N SER A 60 5.73 -9.20 -20.82
CA SER A 60 6.50 -10.43 -20.62
C SER A 60 6.73 -11.19 -21.93
N SER A 61 5.72 -11.23 -22.81
CA SER A 61 5.83 -11.88 -24.13
C SER A 61 6.82 -11.19 -25.09
N LEU A 62 7.03 -9.88 -24.93
CA LEU A 62 7.96 -9.08 -25.76
C LEU A 62 9.40 -9.21 -25.25
N VAL A 63 9.58 -9.19 -23.94
CA VAL A 63 10.89 -9.29 -23.27
C VAL A 63 11.52 -10.68 -23.46
N GLN A 64 10.72 -11.75 -23.34
CA GLN A 64 11.18 -13.14 -23.50
C GLN A 64 11.77 -13.44 -24.89
N ARG A 65 11.46 -12.61 -25.90
CA ARG A 65 12.00 -12.75 -27.26
C ARG A 65 13.34 -12.03 -27.46
N SER A 66 13.83 -11.30 -26.45
CA SER A 66 15.07 -10.51 -26.55
C SER A 66 16.27 -11.21 -25.93
N VAL A 67 17.47 -10.83 -26.39
CA VAL A 67 18.78 -11.32 -25.90
C VAL A 67 19.07 -10.88 -24.44
N LEU A 68 18.29 -9.94 -23.89
CA LEU A 68 18.45 -9.41 -22.53
C LEU A 68 17.74 -10.23 -21.44
N GLY A 69 17.16 -11.39 -21.77
CA GLY A 69 16.32 -12.19 -20.85
C GLY A 69 16.97 -12.52 -19.50
N GLY A 70 18.30 -12.67 -19.42
CA GLY A 70 19.01 -12.92 -18.16
C GLY A 70 19.13 -11.70 -17.24
N ALA A 71 19.29 -10.50 -17.77
CA ALA A 71 19.35 -9.28 -16.98
C ALA A 71 17.97 -8.88 -16.44
N ASP A 72 16.93 -9.01 -17.27
CA ASP A 72 15.54 -8.76 -16.86
C ASP A 72 15.05 -9.77 -15.82
N GLN A 73 15.55 -11.01 -15.86
CA GLN A 73 15.26 -12.01 -14.83
C GLN A 73 15.86 -11.64 -13.46
N GLY A 74 17.08 -11.09 -13.43
CA GLY A 74 17.70 -10.61 -12.19
C GLY A 74 16.98 -9.41 -11.59
N LEU A 75 16.61 -8.43 -12.42
CA LEU A 75 15.81 -7.27 -11.98
C LEU A 75 14.41 -7.69 -11.53
N GLY A 76 13.78 -8.64 -12.23
CA GLY A 76 12.50 -9.24 -11.85
C GLY A 76 12.57 -9.94 -10.48
N PHE A 77 13.67 -10.67 -10.21
CA PHE A 77 13.90 -11.29 -8.90
C PHE A 77 14.06 -10.24 -7.78
N LEU A 78 14.91 -9.23 -7.96
CA LEU A 78 15.10 -8.16 -6.98
C LEU A 78 13.80 -7.41 -6.70
N PHE A 79 13.03 -7.09 -7.75
CA PHE A 79 11.70 -6.49 -7.61
C PHE A 79 10.74 -7.40 -6.84
N GLY A 80 10.74 -8.71 -7.13
CA GLY A 80 9.95 -9.70 -6.41
C GLY A 80 10.29 -9.76 -4.92
N VAL A 81 11.59 -9.76 -4.58
CA VAL A 81 12.07 -9.71 -3.19
C VAL A 81 11.64 -8.42 -2.50
N ALA A 82 11.86 -7.27 -3.13
CA ALA A 82 11.47 -5.97 -2.57
C ALA A 82 9.96 -5.90 -2.30
N ARG A 83 9.13 -6.40 -3.24
CA ARG A 83 7.68 -6.51 -3.06
C ARG A 83 7.34 -7.45 -1.90
N GLY A 84 8.01 -8.60 -1.80
CA GLY A 84 7.80 -9.54 -0.70
C GLY A 84 8.08 -8.91 0.66
N ILE A 85 9.20 -8.21 0.79
CA ILE A 85 9.58 -7.48 2.00
C ILE A 85 8.51 -6.44 2.37
N LEU A 86 8.07 -5.63 1.40
CA LEU A 86 7.02 -4.63 1.63
C LEU A 86 5.72 -5.25 2.15
N LEU A 87 5.28 -6.36 1.56
CA LEU A 87 4.06 -7.05 2.00
C LEU A 87 4.21 -7.60 3.43
N VAL A 88 5.38 -8.12 3.80
CA VAL A 88 5.65 -8.60 5.15
C VAL A 88 5.62 -7.45 6.16
N ILE A 89 6.20 -6.29 5.83
CA ILE A 89 6.14 -5.07 6.66
C ILE A 89 4.69 -4.66 6.91
N ILE A 90 3.88 -4.57 5.85
CA ILE A 90 2.45 -4.23 5.97
C ILE A 90 1.72 -5.25 6.85
N ALA A 91 2.02 -6.55 6.70
CA ALA A 91 1.42 -7.59 7.52
C ALA A 91 1.76 -7.45 9.03
N PHE A 92 3.01 -7.14 9.37
CA PHE A 92 3.40 -6.86 10.77
C PHE A 92 2.72 -5.60 11.30
N PHE A 93 2.62 -4.54 10.50
CA PHE A 93 1.92 -3.32 10.90
C PHE A 93 0.44 -3.58 11.20
N VAL A 94 -0.26 -4.31 10.33
CA VAL A 94 -1.66 -4.71 10.54
C VAL A 94 -1.79 -5.62 11.76
N TYR A 95 -0.87 -6.57 11.93
CA TYR A 95 -0.83 -7.46 13.10
C TYR A 95 -0.78 -6.67 14.40
N ASP A 96 0.16 -5.73 14.52
CA ASP A 96 0.36 -4.92 15.72
C ASP A 96 -0.80 -3.93 15.96
N THR A 97 -1.32 -3.31 14.90
CA THR A 97 -2.35 -2.25 15.00
C THR A 97 -3.76 -2.81 15.24
N VAL A 98 -4.11 -3.93 14.59
CA VAL A 98 -5.50 -4.45 14.58
C VAL A 98 -5.70 -5.58 15.59
N ILE A 99 -4.68 -6.42 15.81
CA ILE A 99 -4.79 -7.60 16.67
C ILE A 99 -4.32 -7.22 18.08
N THR A 100 -5.10 -6.38 18.74
CA THR A 100 -4.84 -5.95 20.11
C THR A 100 -5.41 -6.97 21.10
N GLY A 101 -4.56 -7.81 21.69
CA GLY A 101 -4.95 -8.70 22.80
C GLY A 101 -4.77 -10.20 22.58
N GLN A 102 -4.37 -10.64 21.37
CA GLN A 102 -4.04 -12.04 21.10
C GLN A 102 -2.68 -12.16 20.42
N ARG A 103 -1.71 -12.70 21.16
CA ARG A 103 -0.36 -12.94 20.65
C ARG A 103 -0.26 -14.33 20.02
N PHE A 104 0.30 -14.39 18.83
CA PHE A 104 0.53 -15.62 18.09
C PHE A 104 2.03 -15.89 18.08
N THR A 105 2.46 -16.89 18.85
CA THR A 105 3.88 -17.23 19.03
C THR A 105 4.59 -17.48 17.70
N ILE A 106 3.88 -18.04 16.71
CA ILE A 106 4.41 -18.27 15.35
C ILE A 106 4.83 -16.96 14.66
N VAL A 107 4.14 -15.85 14.91
CA VAL A 107 4.46 -14.53 14.35
C VAL A 107 5.55 -13.85 15.17
N ASP A 108 5.39 -13.82 16.49
CA ASP A 108 6.25 -13.11 17.43
C ASP A 108 7.68 -13.68 17.47
N GLU A 109 7.84 -15.01 17.39
CA GLU A 109 9.15 -15.68 17.44
C GLU A 109 9.79 -15.86 16.05
N SER A 110 9.14 -15.34 14.99
CA SER A 110 9.62 -15.50 13.62
C SER A 110 10.95 -14.77 13.36
N ARG A 111 11.74 -15.28 12.40
CA ARG A 111 12.97 -14.59 11.95
C ARG A 111 12.67 -13.21 11.37
N SER A 112 11.54 -13.06 10.69
CA SER A 112 11.09 -11.79 10.14
C SER A 112 10.76 -10.76 11.23
N ALA A 113 10.21 -11.19 12.37
CA ALA A 113 9.96 -10.31 13.52
C ALA A 113 11.25 -9.76 14.14
N GLN A 114 12.29 -10.60 14.27
CA GLN A 114 13.61 -10.18 14.75
C GLN A 114 14.29 -9.17 13.82
N VAL A 115 14.04 -9.27 12.52
CA VAL A 115 14.55 -8.33 11.52
C VAL A 115 13.76 -7.02 11.58
N PHE A 116 12.44 -7.10 11.65
CA PHE A 116 11.55 -5.94 11.77
C PHE A 116 11.86 -5.09 13.00
N SER A 117 12.03 -5.72 14.18
CA SER A 117 12.33 -4.99 15.43
C SER A 117 13.67 -4.22 15.39
N ARG A 118 14.67 -4.73 14.67
CA ARG A 118 15.95 -4.02 14.46
C ARG A 118 15.78 -2.79 13.59
N PHE A 119 14.93 -2.85 12.56
CA PHE A 119 14.65 -1.70 11.71
C PHE A 119 13.82 -0.64 12.44
N THR A 120 12.81 -1.06 13.22
CA THR A 120 11.99 -0.14 14.03
C THR A 120 12.81 0.56 15.11
N GLY A 121 13.66 -0.19 15.85
CA GLY A 121 14.51 0.41 16.88
C GLY A 121 15.50 1.45 16.36
N GLN A 122 16.00 1.28 15.13
CA GLN A 122 16.86 2.29 14.48
C GLN A 122 16.11 3.56 14.05
N ILE A 123 14.82 3.44 13.70
CA ILE A 123 13.97 4.59 13.32
C ILE A 123 13.54 5.37 14.56
N GLU A 124 13.23 4.68 15.66
CA GLU A 124 12.86 5.30 16.93
C GLU A 124 14.03 6.09 17.55
N GLU A 125 15.26 5.64 17.32
CA GLU A 125 16.48 6.33 17.74
C GLU A 125 16.85 7.53 16.83
N GLN A 126 16.31 7.60 15.61
CA GLN A 126 16.48 8.71 14.67
C GLN A 126 15.21 9.59 14.60
N ASN A 127 15.04 10.46 15.60
CA ASN A 127 14.04 11.53 15.67
C ASN A 127 12.71 11.27 14.91
N PRO A 128 11.78 10.51 15.52
CA PRO A 128 10.55 10.05 14.87
C PRO A 128 9.65 11.19 14.37
N GLU A 129 9.71 12.39 14.96
CA GLU A 129 8.90 13.55 14.59
C GLU A 129 9.17 14.02 13.14
N ALA A 130 10.43 13.97 12.70
CA ALA A 130 10.81 14.36 11.34
C ALA A 130 10.36 13.33 10.29
N ALA A 131 10.36 12.04 10.63
CA ALA A 131 9.90 10.97 9.74
C ALA A 131 8.37 10.96 9.61
N LEU A 132 7.65 11.20 10.72
CA LEU A 132 6.19 11.24 10.75
C LEU A 132 5.64 12.48 10.02
N GLY A 133 6.30 13.63 10.11
CA GLY A 133 5.84 14.87 9.44
C GLY A 133 5.65 14.75 7.92
N TRP A 134 6.49 13.97 7.22
CA TRP A 134 6.29 13.71 5.79
C TRP A 134 5.02 12.89 5.54
N ILE A 135 4.77 11.83 6.32
CA ILE A 135 3.56 11.01 6.19
C ILE A 135 2.31 11.85 6.52
N THR A 136 2.35 12.62 7.60
CA THR A 136 1.25 13.52 7.99
C THR A 136 0.94 14.52 6.86
N SER A 137 1.96 15.12 6.23
CA SER A 137 1.73 16.02 5.08
C SER A 137 1.08 15.32 3.88
N ARG A 138 1.38 14.03 3.65
CA ARG A 138 0.75 13.25 2.57
C ARG A 138 -0.68 12.85 2.92
N TYR A 139 -0.93 12.52 4.18
CA TYR A 139 -2.27 12.25 4.72
C TYR A 139 -3.16 13.49 4.61
N GLU A 140 -2.68 14.63 5.10
CA GLU A 140 -3.35 15.93 4.98
C GLU A 140 -3.56 16.34 3.53
N ALA A 141 -2.63 16.06 2.62
CA ALA A 141 -2.83 16.31 1.20
C ALA A 141 -3.94 15.44 0.57
N LEU A 142 -4.14 14.22 1.09
CA LEU A 142 -5.17 13.30 0.61
C LEU A 142 -6.55 13.62 1.21
N VAL A 143 -6.59 13.93 2.50
CA VAL A 143 -7.82 14.15 3.28
C VAL A 143 -8.19 15.63 3.40
N GLY A 144 -7.29 16.56 3.05
CA GLY A 144 -7.51 18.01 3.14
C GLY A 144 -8.68 18.53 2.32
N ASN A 145 -9.13 17.74 1.33
CA ASN A 145 -10.33 18.01 0.55
C ASN A 145 -11.65 17.76 1.33
N CYS A 146 -11.59 17.15 2.51
CA CYS A 146 -12.70 16.94 3.44
C CYS A 146 -12.93 18.10 4.43
N GLY A 147 -11.99 19.05 4.51
CA GLY A 147 -12.04 20.17 5.46
C GLY A 147 -12.49 21.51 4.86
N ALA A 148 -12.99 21.53 3.62
CA ALA A 148 -13.44 22.72 2.89
C ALA A 148 -14.96 22.75 2.71
#